data_AF-A0A5E4L0B3-F1
#
_entry.id   AF-A0A5E4L0B3-F1
#
_cell.length_a   1.000
_cell.length_b   1.000
_cell.length_c   1.000
_cell.angle_alpha   90.00
_cell.angle_beta   90.00
_cell.angle_gamma   90.00
#
_symmetry.space_group_name_H-M   'P 1'
#
loop_
_entity.id
_entity.type
_entity.pdbx_description
1 polymer ?
#
loop_
_entity_poly.entity_id
_entity_poly.type
_entity_poly.pdbx_seq_one_letter_code
_entity_poly.pdbx_strand_id
1 'polypeptide(L)'
;MNIRGNENKKSLYIYIVILIIITIINSLLSRFAMVTWQIAPGVSGLYFAVAFMIAFTLWFGVWGAIAAYIGCFIGAGTGLPPDVNAYWSLADLWQVLIPLVAFKTFGADTGLKTKRDFLIFLVFGVVLNNLVGAGWGASTLALGGIVSWNNAPGIFAGWLIPNIIVTIVITPLLLRYITPQIKKSGLYVRNYWI
;
A
#
# COMPACT_ATOMS: atom_id res chain seq x y z
N MET A 1 -4.57 -18.64 -41.30
CA MET A 1 -5.61 -17.78 -40.71
C MET A 1 -5.87 -18.26 -39.29
N ASN A 2 -5.67 -17.34 -38.33
CA ASN A 2 -6.00 -17.41 -36.90
C ASN A 2 -5.24 -18.40 -35.97
N ILE A 3 -4.00 -18.02 -35.60
CA ILE A 3 -3.37 -18.46 -34.34
C ILE A 3 -3.60 -17.33 -33.33
N ARG A 4 -4.81 -17.23 -32.76
CA ARG A 4 -5.01 -16.47 -31.52
C ARG A 4 -4.79 -17.44 -30.38
N GLY A 5 -3.56 -17.43 -29.88
CA GLY A 5 -3.15 -18.18 -28.71
C GLY A 5 -4.11 -17.93 -27.55
N ASN A 6 -4.50 -19.03 -26.92
CA ASN A 6 -5.24 -19.09 -25.68
C ASN A 6 -4.48 -18.26 -24.62
N GLU A 7 -4.87 -17.01 -24.38
CA GLU A 7 -4.42 -16.28 -23.20
C GLU A 7 -4.94 -17.07 -22.00
N ASN A 8 -4.06 -17.84 -21.35
CA ASN A 8 -4.36 -18.57 -20.12
C ASN A 8 -4.92 -17.58 -19.09
N LYS A 9 -6.25 -17.42 -19.05
CA LYS A 9 -6.94 -16.73 -17.96
C LYS A 9 -6.47 -17.42 -16.67
N LYS A 10 -5.72 -16.70 -15.85
CA LYS A 10 -5.36 -17.22 -14.53
C LYS A 10 -6.66 -17.56 -13.80
N SER A 11 -6.69 -18.73 -13.18
CA SER A 11 -7.82 -19.10 -12.34
C SER A 11 -7.99 -18.08 -11.22
N LEU A 12 -9.24 -17.72 -10.91
CA LEU A 12 -9.61 -16.89 -9.74
C LEU A 12 -8.90 -17.36 -8.46
N TYR A 13 -8.66 -18.67 -8.37
CA TYR A 13 -7.89 -19.32 -7.31
C TYR A 13 -6.52 -18.67 -7.06
N ILE A 14 -5.75 -18.34 -8.11
CA ILE A 14 -4.42 -17.74 -7.96
C ILE A 14 -4.53 -16.36 -7.31
N TYR A 15 -5.51 -15.56 -7.69
CA TYR A 15 -5.71 -14.23 -7.11
C TYR A 15 -6.15 -14.30 -5.66
N ILE A 16 -6.99 -15.27 -5.29
CA ILE A 16 -7.37 -15.53 -3.90
C ILE A 16 -6.14 -15.93 -3.07
N VAL A 17 -5.28 -16.82 -3.60
CA VAL A 17 -4.04 -17.20 -2.92
C VAL A 17 -3.11 -16.00 -2.73
N ILE A 18 -2.93 -15.17 -3.76
CA ILE A 18 -2.17 -13.91 -3.65
C ILE A 18 -2.78 -13.00 -2.58
N LEU A 19 -4.09 -12.80 -2.60
CA LEU A 19 -4.80 -11.97 -1.61
C LEU A 19 -4.52 -12.46 -0.18
N ILE A 20 -4.67 -13.76 0.09
CA ILE A 20 -4.45 -14.34 1.41
C ILE A 20 -2.99 -14.15 1.85
N ILE A 21 -2.03 -14.51 1.00
CA ILE A 21 -0.60 -14.42 1.33
C ILE A 21 -0.20 -12.97 1.60
N ILE A 22 -0.57 -12.04 0.71
CA ILE A 22 -0.22 -10.63 0.86
C ILE A 22 -0.92 -10.01 2.07
N THR A 23 -2.17 -10.42 2.38
CA THR A 23 -2.86 -9.98 3.59
C THR A 23 -2.09 -10.40 4.84
N ILE A 24 -1.65 -11.65 4.92
CA ILE A 24 -0.86 -12.16 6.05
C ILE A 24 0.44 -11.36 6.19
N ILE A 25 1.18 -11.19 5.09
CA ILE A 25 2.44 -10.42 5.09
C ILE A 25 2.19 -8.99 5.57
N ASN A 26 1.21 -8.29 4.98
CA ASN A 26 0.86 -6.93 5.36
C ASN A 26 0.49 -6.84 6.84
N SER A 27 -0.31 -7.78 7.35
CA SER A 27 -0.71 -7.83 8.76
C SER A 27 0.50 -7.95 9.68
N LEU A 28 1.43 -8.85 9.36
CA LEU A 28 2.64 -9.09 10.15
C LEU A 28 3.57 -7.88 10.13
N LEU A 29 3.82 -7.29 8.96
CA LEU A 29 4.65 -6.08 8.83
C LEU A 29 4.05 -4.91 9.61
N SER A 30 2.74 -4.72 9.48
CA SER A 30 2.01 -3.65 10.15
C SER A 30 2.02 -3.84 11.66
N ARG A 31 1.78 -5.07 12.13
CA ARG A 31 1.82 -5.40 13.56
C ARG A 31 3.22 -5.23 14.13
N PHE A 32 4.25 -5.67 13.42
CA PHE A 32 5.63 -5.49 13.85
C PHE A 32 5.96 -4.00 14.04
N ALA A 33 5.60 -3.15 13.07
CA ALA A 33 5.83 -1.71 13.17
C ALA A 33 5.12 -1.04 14.36
N MET A 34 3.95 -1.56 14.77
CA MET A 34 3.26 -1.10 15.99
C MET A 34 3.97 -1.57 17.26
N VAL A 35 4.46 -2.79 17.31
CA VAL A 35 5.15 -3.30 18.51
C VAL A 35 6.46 -2.54 18.78
N THR A 36 7.13 -2.07 17.73
CA THR A 36 8.48 -1.49 17.85
C THR A 36 8.52 0.04 17.89
N TRP A 37 7.65 0.73 17.14
CA TRP A 37 7.75 2.19 16.93
C TRP A 37 6.42 2.94 17.01
N GLN A 38 5.47 2.47 17.82
CA GLN A 38 4.18 3.15 17.98
C GLN A 38 4.32 4.54 18.62
N ILE A 39 3.72 5.55 17.99
CA ILE A 39 3.71 6.95 18.44
C ILE A 39 2.32 7.44 18.85
N ALA A 40 1.27 6.78 18.36
CA ALA A 40 -0.13 6.97 18.77
C ALA A 40 -0.89 5.66 18.54
N PRO A 41 -2.11 5.45 19.09
CA PRO A 41 -2.89 4.25 18.82
C PRO A 41 -3.05 4.00 17.31
N GLY A 42 -2.56 2.85 16.84
CA GLY A 42 -2.55 2.48 15.42
C GLY A 42 -1.49 3.20 14.55
N VAL A 43 -0.74 4.18 15.08
CA VAL A 43 0.23 4.95 14.29
C VAL A 43 1.65 4.62 14.72
N SER A 44 2.48 4.25 13.74
CA SER A 44 3.91 4.01 13.94
C SER A 44 4.74 5.14 13.34
N GLY A 45 5.78 5.55 14.05
CA GLY A 45 6.79 6.48 13.58
C GLY A 45 7.75 5.86 12.55
N LEU A 46 7.70 4.54 12.30
CA LEU A 46 8.43 3.91 11.21
C LEU A 46 7.60 2.78 10.59
N TYR A 47 6.64 3.16 9.73
CA TYR A 47 5.72 2.21 9.13
C TYR A 47 6.21 1.71 7.76
N PHE A 48 7.26 0.88 7.77
CA PHE A 48 7.83 0.34 6.52
C PHE A 48 6.88 -0.60 5.75
N ALA A 49 5.80 -1.07 6.37
CA ALA A 49 4.77 -1.87 5.71
C ALA A 49 4.21 -1.18 4.46
N VAL A 50 3.99 0.15 4.50
CA VAL A 50 3.49 0.93 3.36
C VAL A 50 4.33 0.75 2.10
N ALA A 51 5.66 0.66 2.26
CA ALA A 51 6.57 0.56 1.11
C ALA A 51 6.39 -0.77 0.36
N PHE A 52 6.12 -1.85 1.10
CA PHE A 52 5.80 -3.16 0.55
C PHE A 52 4.37 -3.20 -0.01
N MET A 53 3.40 -2.62 0.70
CA MET A 53 2.00 -2.58 0.26
C MET A 53 1.85 -1.87 -1.10
N ILE A 54 2.58 -0.77 -1.33
CA ILE A 54 2.62 -0.08 -2.63
C ILE A 54 3.16 -1.02 -3.72
N ALA A 55 4.31 -1.68 -3.46
CA ALA A 55 4.91 -2.60 -4.42
C ALA A 55 3.96 -3.77 -4.74
N PHE A 56 3.39 -4.41 -3.72
CA PHE A 56 2.43 -5.50 -3.88
C PHE A 56 1.20 -5.07 -4.67
N THR A 57 0.68 -3.86 -4.41
CA THR A 57 -0.48 -3.32 -5.14
C THR A 57 -0.13 -3.04 -6.60
N LEU A 58 1.05 -2.48 -6.89
CA LEU A 58 1.51 -2.29 -8.26
C LEU A 58 1.79 -3.61 -9.00
N TRP A 59 2.13 -4.68 -8.29
CA TRP A 59 2.33 -6.00 -8.88
C TRP A 59 1.04 -6.81 -9.07
N PHE A 60 0.12 -6.71 -8.12
CA PHE A 60 -1.05 -7.58 -8.00
C PHE A 60 -2.38 -6.86 -8.20
N GLY A 61 -2.37 -5.56 -8.50
CA GLY A 61 -3.57 -4.79 -8.80
C GLY A 61 -4.46 -4.61 -7.57
N VAL A 62 -5.77 -4.68 -7.79
CA VAL A 62 -6.79 -4.53 -6.74
C VAL A 62 -6.63 -5.53 -5.60
N TRP A 63 -6.08 -6.72 -5.88
CA TRP A 63 -5.85 -7.75 -4.86
C TRP A 63 -4.81 -7.30 -3.82
N GLY A 64 -3.77 -6.60 -4.26
CA GLY A 64 -2.82 -5.98 -3.34
C GLY A 64 -3.44 -4.82 -2.56
N ALA A 65 -4.35 -4.05 -3.18
CA ALA A 65 -5.05 -2.96 -2.51
C ALA A 65 -6.00 -3.44 -1.40
N ILE A 66 -6.80 -4.46 -1.70
CA ILE A 66 -7.67 -5.11 -0.71
C ILE A 66 -6.82 -5.72 0.42
N ALA A 67 -5.70 -6.37 0.08
CA ALA A 67 -4.78 -6.92 1.07
C ALA A 67 -4.13 -5.85 1.95
N ALA A 68 -3.89 -4.64 1.45
CA ALA A 68 -3.39 -3.52 2.24
C ALA A 68 -4.41 -3.10 3.29
N TYR A 69 -5.67 -2.91 2.90
CA TYR A 69 -6.76 -2.60 3.83
C TYR A 69 -6.95 -3.67 4.90
N ILE A 70 -7.13 -4.93 4.50
CA ILE A 70 -7.39 -6.02 5.46
C ILE A 70 -6.17 -6.21 6.36
N GLY A 71 -4.96 -6.16 5.79
CA GLY A 71 -3.72 -6.27 6.55
C GLY A 71 -3.52 -5.14 7.56
N CYS A 72 -3.90 -3.91 7.21
CA CYS A 72 -3.92 -2.79 8.15
C CYS A 72 -4.92 -3.05 9.29
N PHE A 73 -6.15 -3.45 8.95
CA PHE A 73 -7.24 -3.65 9.90
C PHE A 73 -6.90 -4.68 10.98
N ILE A 74 -6.33 -5.83 10.60
CA ILE A 74 -5.94 -6.88 11.56
C ILE A 74 -4.50 -6.76 12.07
N GLY A 75 -3.70 -5.88 11.47
CA GLY A 75 -2.31 -5.63 11.85
C GLY A 75 -2.16 -4.38 12.72
N ALA A 76 -2.07 -3.22 12.08
CA ALA A 76 -1.89 -1.93 12.76
C ALA A 76 -3.12 -1.49 13.56
N GLY A 77 -4.32 -1.79 13.05
CA GLY A 77 -5.60 -1.47 13.67
C GLY A 77 -5.89 -2.25 14.96
N THR A 78 -5.11 -3.29 15.25
CA THR A 78 -5.31 -4.14 16.43
C THR A 78 -5.01 -3.36 17.70
N GLY A 79 -6.07 -2.87 18.34
CA GLY A 79 -6.04 -2.01 19.52
C GLY A 79 -7.02 -0.83 19.43
N LEU A 80 -7.54 -0.54 18.23
CA LEU A 80 -8.60 0.44 18.02
C LEU A 80 -9.99 -0.21 18.18
N PRO A 81 -11.02 0.55 18.60
CA PRO A 81 -12.41 0.12 18.49
C PRO A 81 -12.74 -0.34 17.06
N PRO A 82 -13.45 -1.47 16.85
CA PRO A 82 -13.65 -2.04 15.51
C PRO A 82 -14.34 -1.10 14.51
N ASP A 83 -15.27 -0.28 14.99
CA ASP A 83 -15.96 0.76 14.23
C ASP A 83 -14.99 1.85 13.76
N VAL A 84 -14.12 2.32 14.65
CA VAL A 84 -13.07 3.29 14.32
C VAL A 84 -12.06 2.71 13.35
N ASN A 85 -11.62 1.47 13.61
CA ASN A 85 -10.65 0.77 12.80
C ASN A 85 -11.12 0.59 11.35
N ALA A 86 -12.41 0.32 11.14
CA ALA A 86 -12.98 0.07 9.82
C ALA A 86 -12.75 1.22 8.85
N TYR A 87 -12.94 2.46 9.30
CA TYR A 87 -12.67 3.62 8.44
C TYR A 87 -11.23 4.11 8.56
N TRP A 88 -10.57 3.94 9.71
CA TRP A 88 -9.18 4.35 9.90
C TRP A 88 -8.21 3.57 8.99
N SER A 89 -8.40 2.24 8.86
CA SER A 89 -7.58 1.38 7.99
C SER A 89 -7.70 1.71 6.50
N LEU A 90 -8.67 2.54 6.09
CA LEU A 90 -8.70 3.07 4.73
C LEU A 90 -7.48 3.96 4.43
N ALA A 91 -6.72 4.43 5.42
CA ALA A 91 -5.45 5.11 5.23
C ALA A 91 -4.50 4.31 4.32
N ASP A 92 -4.29 3.02 4.62
CA ASP A 92 -3.41 2.15 3.84
C ASP A 92 -4.00 1.85 2.45
N LEU A 93 -5.33 1.74 2.36
CA LEU A 93 -6.02 1.58 1.08
C LEU A 93 -5.77 2.77 0.16
N TRP A 94 -5.94 3.99 0.66
CA TRP A 94 -5.67 5.21 -0.10
C TRP A 94 -4.19 5.27 -0.51
N GLN A 95 -3.28 4.90 0.38
CA GLN A 95 -1.84 4.94 0.13
C GLN A 95 -1.41 4.06 -1.05
N VAL A 96 -2.14 2.98 -1.33
CA VAL A 96 -1.82 2.07 -2.43
C VAL A 96 -2.69 2.28 -3.66
N LEU A 97 -3.94 2.73 -3.52
CA LEU A 97 -4.81 3.01 -4.66
C LEU A 97 -4.33 4.22 -5.48
N ILE A 98 -3.81 5.26 -4.83
CA ILE A 98 -3.30 6.46 -5.51
C ILE A 98 -2.20 6.12 -6.53
N PRO A 99 -1.10 5.45 -6.15
CA PRO A 99 -0.09 5.05 -7.13
C PRO A 99 -0.64 4.05 -8.15
N LEU A 100 -1.54 3.15 -7.76
CA LEU A 100 -2.14 2.19 -8.69
C LEU A 100 -2.89 2.89 -9.83
N VAL A 101 -3.76 3.84 -9.48
CA VAL A 101 -4.55 4.63 -10.43
C VAL A 101 -3.64 5.50 -11.29
N ALA A 102 -2.59 6.11 -10.71
CA ALA A 102 -1.64 6.92 -11.45
C ALA A 102 -0.85 6.11 -12.48
N PHE A 103 -0.27 4.96 -12.07
CA PHE A 103 0.47 4.08 -12.97
C PHE A 103 -0.39 3.58 -14.13
N LYS A 104 -1.66 3.32 -13.87
CA LYS A 104 -2.65 3.00 -14.91
C LYS A 104 -2.88 4.16 -15.85
N THR A 105 -3.27 5.31 -15.31
CA THR A 105 -3.71 6.47 -16.07
C THR A 105 -2.60 6.99 -16.97
N PHE A 106 -1.36 6.97 -16.48
CA PHE A 106 -0.20 7.42 -17.24
C PHE A 106 0.51 6.30 -18.00
N GLY A 107 0.12 5.04 -17.84
CA GLY A 107 0.79 3.90 -18.47
C GLY A 107 2.26 3.78 -18.06
N ALA A 108 2.56 3.94 -16.77
CA ALA A 108 3.92 3.86 -16.24
C ALA A 108 4.39 2.40 -16.10
N ASP A 109 5.66 2.12 -16.40
CA ASP A 109 6.25 0.80 -16.13
C ASP A 109 6.56 0.67 -14.62
N THR A 110 5.93 -0.32 -13.98
CA THR A 110 6.17 -0.70 -12.58
C THR A 110 7.63 -1.05 -12.26
N GLY A 111 8.45 -1.32 -13.27
CA GLY A 111 9.89 -1.48 -13.13
C GLY A 111 10.70 -0.18 -12.98
N LEU A 112 10.05 0.99 -13.02
CA LEU A 112 10.69 2.31 -12.93
C LEU A 112 11.85 2.50 -13.92
N LYS A 113 11.66 2.05 -15.17
CA LYS A 113 12.74 1.99 -16.16
C LYS A 113 13.12 3.34 -16.72
N THR A 114 12.16 4.26 -16.78
CA THR A 114 12.35 5.60 -17.35
C THR A 114 12.27 6.67 -16.27
N LYS A 115 12.85 7.85 -16.57
CA LYS A 115 12.68 9.04 -15.72
C LYS A 115 11.21 9.40 -15.53
N ARG A 116 10.38 9.20 -16.55
CA ARG A 116 8.92 9.43 -16.49
C ARG A 116 8.26 8.52 -15.45
N ASP A 117 8.56 7.22 -15.47
CA ASP A 117 8.00 6.25 -14.51
C ASP A 117 8.43 6.60 -13.07
N PHE A 118 9.70 6.98 -12.90
CA PHE A 118 10.23 7.39 -11.61
C PHE A 118 9.59 8.69 -11.08
N LEU A 119 9.33 9.68 -11.95
CA LEU A 119 8.64 10.90 -11.57
C LEU A 119 7.18 10.64 -11.20
N ILE A 120 6.48 9.79 -11.94
CA ILE A 120 5.11 9.37 -11.59
C ILE A 120 5.11 8.66 -10.23
N PHE A 121 6.09 7.80 -9.99
CA PHE A 121 6.29 7.19 -8.67
C PHE A 121 6.54 8.22 -7.57
N LEU A 122 7.43 9.19 -7.80
CA LEU A 122 7.74 10.21 -6.79
C LEU A 122 6.50 11.03 -6.42
N VAL A 123 5.73 11.46 -7.40
CA VAL A 123 4.53 12.29 -7.16
C VAL A 123 3.41 11.47 -6.52
N PHE A 124 3.06 10.33 -7.10
CA PHE A 124 1.85 9.58 -6.71
C PHE A 124 2.12 8.44 -5.74
N GLY A 125 3.30 7.83 -5.81
CA GLY A 125 3.71 6.72 -4.95
C GLY A 125 4.49 7.13 -3.70
N VAL A 126 4.96 8.37 -3.60
CA VAL A 126 5.69 8.87 -2.41
C VAL A 126 5.00 10.07 -1.78
N VAL A 127 4.73 11.13 -2.56
CA VAL A 127 4.24 12.39 -1.97
C VAL A 127 2.73 12.33 -1.75
N LEU A 128 1.95 12.20 -2.81
CA LEU A 128 0.49 12.36 -2.74
C LEU A 128 -0.15 11.26 -1.89
N ASN A 129 0.31 10.02 -2.04
CA ASN A 129 -0.25 8.92 -1.27
C ASN A 129 0.01 9.03 0.23
N ASN A 130 1.22 9.41 0.64
CA ASN A 130 1.55 9.56 2.05
C ASN A 130 0.88 10.79 2.66
N LEU A 131 0.71 11.88 1.90
CA LEU A 131 -0.11 13.02 2.32
C LEU A 131 -1.56 12.61 2.60
N VAL A 132 -2.18 11.89 1.66
CA VAL A 132 -3.57 11.42 1.83
C VAL A 132 -3.69 10.41 2.97
N GLY A 133 -2.78 9.43 3.05
CA GLY A 133 -2.79 8.42 4.11
C GLY A 133 -2.60 8.99 5.50
N ALA A 134 -1.58 9.83 5.70
CA ALA A 134 -1.32 10.48 6.99
C ALA A 134 -2.46 11.44 7.36
N GLY A 135 -2.98 12.20 6.38
CA GLY A 135 -4.10 13.11 6.59
C GLY A 135 -5.38 12.36 6.99
N TRP A 136 -5.69 11.28 6.29
CA TRP A 136 -6.81 10.40 6.60
C TRP A 136 -6.64 9.77 7.98
N GLY A 137 -5.51 9.11 8.24
CA GLY A 137 -5.24 8.42 9.50
C GLY A 137 -5.29 9.36 10.72
N ALA A 138 -4.63 10.52 10.65
CA ALA A 138 -4.65 11.49 11.75
C ALA A 138 -6.05 12.06 12.01
N SER A 139 -6.78 12.42 10.95
CA SER A 139 -8.13 13.01 11.08
C SER A 139 -9.16 12.00 11.56
N THR A 140 -9.07 10.75 11.11
CA THR A 140 -10.01 9.69 11.49
C THR A 140 -9.82 9.22 12.93
N LEU A 141 -8.59 9.24 13.46
CA LEU A 141 -8.36 9.04 14.89
C LEU A 141 -9.02 10.14 15.74
N ALA A 142 -8.93 11.39 15.30
CA ALA A 142 -9.57 12.50 16.00
C ALA A 142 -11.10 12.44 15.92
N LEU A 143 -11.63 12.10 14.73
CA LEU A 143 -13.06 11.87 14.49
C LEU A 143 -13.60 10.75 15.38
N GLY A 144 -12.85 9.66 15.55
CA GLY A 144 -13.22 8.53 16.39
C GLY A 144 -13.06 8.76 17.89
N GLY A 145 -12.68 9.98 18.32
CA GLY A 145 -12.43 10.30 19.72
C GLY A 145 -11.22 9.59 20.34
N ILE A 146 -10.37 8.97 19.52
CA ILE A 146 -9.16 8.25 19.98
C ILE A 146 -8.07 9.25 20.40
N VAL A 147 -8.00 10.38 19.70
CA VAL A 147 -7.08 11.47 19.99
C VAL A 147 -7.82 12.81 19.93
N SER A 148 -7.28 13.84 20.57
CA SER A 148 -7.79 15.20 20.42
C SER A 148 -7.42 15.77 19.05
N TRP A 149 -8.30 16.61 18.47
CA TRP A 149 -8.01 17.39 17.26
C TRP A 149 -6.75 18.24 17.38
N ASN A 150 -6.41 18.70 18.60
CA ASN A 150 -5.18 19.45 18.85
C ASN A 150 -3.91 18.60 18.65
N ASN A 151 -4.02 17.27 18.80
CA ASN A 151 -2.90 16.34 18.63
C ASN A 151 -2.78 15.82 17.19
N ALA A 152 -3.84 15.96 16.38
CA ALA A 152 -3.86 15.44 15.01
C ALA A 152 -2.73 15.99 14.11
N PRO A 153 -2.34 17.27 14.17
CA PRO A 153 -1.20 17.78 13.38
C PRO A 153 0.13 17.11 13.73
N GLY A 154 0.37 16.81 15.02
CA GLY A 154 1.58 16.11 15.47
C GLY A 154 1.61 14.67 14.97
N ILE A 155 0.48 13.97 15.03
CA ILE A 155 0.33 12.61 14.49
C ILE A 155 0.51 12.60 12.98
N PHE A 156 -0.08 13.57 12.28
CA PHE A 156 0.08 13.74 10.84
C PHE A 156 1.56 13.88 10.45
N ALA A 157 2.30 14.78 11.11
CA ALA A 157 3.72 14.98 10.82
C ALA A 157 4.57 13.75 11.17
N GLY A 158 4.30 13.13 12.33
CA GLY A 158 4.98 11.93 12.81
C GLY A 158 4.72 10.70 11.93
N TRP A 159 3.59 10.65 11.23
CA TRP A 159 3.30 9.63 10.23
C TRP A 159 3.93 9.99 8.88
N LEU A 160 3.68 11.20 8.36
CA LEU A 160 4.02 11.60 7.00
C LEU A 160 5.51 11.51 6.71
N ILE A 161 6.35 12.09 7.57
CA ILE A 161 7.78 12.24 7.30
C ILE A 161 8.47 10.88 7.23
N PRO A 162 8.34 9.99 8.23
CA PRO A 162 8.96 8.67 8.16
C PRO A 162 8.41 7.83 7.01
N ASN A 163 7.11 7.93 6.73
CA ASN A 163 6.50 7.23 5.60
C ASN A 163 7.12 7.62 4.25
N ILE A 164 7.35 8.92 4.02
CA ILE A 164 8.04 9.38 2.81
C ILE A 164 9.43 8.77 2.73
N ILE A 165 10.19 8.77 3.83
CA ILE A 165 11.55 8.22 3.90
C ILE A 165 11.55 6.73 3.56
N VAL A 166 10.73 5.91 4.22
CA VAL A 166 10.70 4.47 3.96
C VAL A 166 10.23 4.17 2.54
N THR A 167 9.26 4.94 2.03
CA THR A 167 8.71 4.73 0.69
C THR A 167 9.73 5.06 -0.40
N ILE A 168 10.44 6.19 -0.30
CA ILE A 168 11.44 6.57 -1.31
C ILE A 168 12.69 5.68 -1.26
N VAL A 169 13.02 5.11 -0.11
CA VAL A 169 14.18 4.22 0.05
C VAL A 169 13.86 2.80 -0.41
N ILE A 170 12.74 2.22 0.04
CA ILE A 170 12.46 0.79 -0.13
C ILE A 170 11.70 0.51 -1.43
N THR A 171 10.63 1.26 -1.73
CA THR A 171 9.74 0.92 -2.83
C THR A 171 10.43 0.97 -4.20
N PRO A 172 11.28 1.95 -4.54
CA PRO A 172 12.04 1.93 -5.79
C PRO A 172 12.94 0.71 -5.95
N LEU A 173 13.54 0.22 -4.86
CA LEU A 173 14.40 -0.96 -4.90
C LEU A 173 13.57 -2.21 -5.22
N LEU A 174 12.44 -2.38 -4.53
CA LEU A 174 11.49 -3.46 -4.82
C LEU A 174 11.03 -3.39 -6.28
N LEU A 175 10.54 -2.23 -6.70
CA LEU A 175 10.00 -2.02 -8.03
C LEU A 175 11.06 -2.22 -9.12
N ARG A 176 12.28 -1.69 -8.97
CA ARG A 176 13.31 -1.79 -10.01
C ARG A 176 13.91 -3.18 -10.10
N TYR A 177 14.17 -3.83 -8.97
CA TYR A 177 14.93 -5.07 -8.93
C TYR A 177 14.10 -6.33 -8.82
N ILE A 178 12.85 -6.28 -8.34
CA ILE A 178 12.01 -7.46 -8.12
C ILE A 178 10.87 -7.58 -9.15
N THR A 179 10.42 -6.45 -9.72
CA THR A 179 9.41 -6.47 -10.79
C THR A 179 9.74 -7.41 -11.96
N PRO A 180 10.99 -7.51 -12.47
CA PRO A 180 11.33 -8.46 -13.53
C PRO A 180 11.03 -9.92 -13.15
N GLN A 181 11.26 -10.29 -11.90
CA GLN A 181 11.08 -11.64 -11.35
C GLN A 181 9.58 -11.93 -11.19
N ILE A 182 8.80 -10.97 -10.68
CA ILE A 182 7.34 -11.08 -10.59
C ILE A 182 6.69 -11.17 -11.97
N LYS A 183 7.22 -10.46 -12.97
CA LYS A 183 6.77 -10.59 -14.37
C LYS A 183 7.14 -11.95 -14.95
N LYS A 184 8.34 -12.48 -14.66
CA LYS A 184 8.80 -13.81 -15.11
C LYS A 184 8.05 -14.98 -14.47
N SER A 185 7.64 -14.85 -13.20
CA SER A 185 6.87 -15.90 -12.52
C SER A 185 5.44 -16.04 -13.05
N GLY A 186 5.01 -15.13 -13.91
CA GLY A 186 3.65 -15.07 -14.40
C GLY A 186 2.66 -14.60 -13.34
N LEU A 187 3.07 -14.22 -12.12
CA LEU A 187 2.16 -13.78 -11.07
C LEU A 187 1.69 -12.34 -11.25
N TYR A 188 2.47 -11.50 -11.94
CA TYR A 188 2.11 -10.11 -12.23
C TYR A 188 0.71 -9.98 -12.83
N VAL A 189 -0.12 -9.12 -12.24
CA VAL A 189 -1.49 -8.85 -12.69
C VAL A 189 -1.45 -7.73 -13.71
N ARG A 190 -1.78 -8.06 -14.95
CA ARG A 190 -1.92 -7.05 -16.01
C ARG A 190 -3.30 -6.42 -15.85
N ASN A 191 -3.45 -5.15 -16.22
CA ASN A 191 -4.76 -4.46 -16.21
C ASN A 191 -5.52 -4.45 -14.87
N TYR A 192 -4.83 -4.63 -13.73
CA TYR A 192 -5.29 -4.33 -12.36
C TYR A 192 -6.39 -5.21 -11.77
N TRP A 193 -7.11 -5.98 -12.58
CA TRP A 193 -8.22 -6.85 -12.15
C TRP A 193 -7.92 -8.33 -12.41
N ILE A 194 -7.37 -8.65 -13.58
CA ILE A 194 -7.09 -10.01 -14.08
C ILE A 194 -5.87 -9.98 -15.00
#